data_AF-Q05051-F1
#
_entry.id   AF-Q05051-F1
#
_cell.length_a   1.000
_cell.length_b   1.000
_cell.length_c   1.000
_cell.angle_alpha   90.00
_cell.angle_beta   90.00
_cell.angle_gamma   90.00
#
_symmetry.space_group_name_H-M   'P 1'
#
loop_
_entity.id
_entity.type
_entity.pdbx_description
1 polymer ?
#
loop_
_entity_poly.entity_id
_entity_poly.type
_entity_poly.pdbx_seq_one_letter_code
_entity_poly.pdbx_strand_id
1 'polypeptide(L)'
;MKKLIKILLLSLFLLLSISCVHDKQELSSKSNLNNQKGYLDNEGANSNYESKKQSILSELNQLLKQTTNSLKEAKNTTDNLNASNEANKVVEAVINAVNLISSAADQVKSATKNMHDLAQMAEIDLEKIKNSSDKAIFASNLAKEAYSLTKAAEQNMQKLYKEQQKISESESESDYSDSAEIKQAKEAVEIAWKATVEAKDKLIDVENTVKETLDKIKTETTNNTKLADIKEAAELVLQIAKNAKEIVQEVVALLNT
;
A
#
# COMPACT_ATOMS: atom_id res chain seq x y z
N MET A 1 -17.41 -4.66 -10.22
CA MET A 1 -17.94 -5.88 -9.56
C MET A 1 -18.04 -7.08 -10.48
N LYS A 2 -18.81 -7.05 -11.60
CA LYS A 2 -18.99 -8.23 -12.47
C LYS A 2 -17.74 -8.68 -13.26
N LYS A 3 -16.68 -7.87 -13.39
CA LYS A 3 -15.49 -8.19 -14.19
C LYS A 3 -14.33 -8.77 -13.38
N LEU A 4 -13.95 -8.16 -12.26
CA LEU A 4 -12.89 -8.62 -11.34
C LEU A 4 -13.18 -9.99 -10.73
N ILE A 5 -14.41 -10.21 -10.23
CA ILE A 5 -14.88 -11.52 -9.77
C ILE A 5 -14.95 -12.51 -10.93
N LYS A 6 -15.36 -12.06 -12.13
CA LYS A 6 -15.31 -12.89 -13.33
C LYS A 6 -13.88 -13.24 -13.73
N ILE A 7 -12.90 -12.35 -13.59
CA ILE A 7 -11.51 -12.56 -13.98
C ILE A 7 -10.80 -13.43 -12.98
N LEU A 8 -11.00 -13.25 -11.67
CA LEU A 8 -10.52 -14.20 -10.65
C LEU A 8 -11.19 -15.57 -10.81
N LEU A 9 -12.48 -15.65 -11.16
CA LEU A 9 -13.16 -16.92 -11.43
C LEU A 9 -12.84 -17.53 -12.80
N LEU A 10 -12.55 -16.72 -13.83
CA LEU A 10 -12.15 -17.16 -15.17
C LEU A 10 -10.69 -17.56 -15.20
N SER A 11 -9.82 -16.86 -14.46
CA SER A 11 -8.44 -17.29 -14.23
C SER A 11 -8.41 -18.58 -13.39
N LEU A 12 -9.32 -18.74 -12.43
CA LEU A 12 -9.57 -20.02 -11.77
C LEU A 12 -10.04 -21.10 -12.77
N PHE A 13 -10.99 -20.80 -13.67
CA PHE A 13 -11.47 -21.74 -14.71
C PHE A 13 -10.41 -22.07 -15.78
N LEU A 14 -9.49 -21.15 -16.08
CA LEU A 14 -8.37 -21.33 -16.99
C LEU A 14 -7.21 -22.11 -16.34
N LEU A 15 -6.93 -21.90 -15.04
CA LEU A 15 -6.03 -22.77 -14.26
C LEU A 15 -6.57 -24.19 -14.16
N LEU A 16 -7.88 -24.35 -14.07
CA LEU A 16 -8.57 -25.65 -14.05
C LEU A 16 -8.49 -26.42 -15.38
N SER A 17 -8.18 -25.75 -16.49
CA SER A 17 -8.10 -26.37 -17.82
C SER A 17 -6.68 -26.55 -18.35
N ILE A 18 -5.65 -26.08 -17.61
CA ILE A 18 -4.24 -26.28 -17.95
C ILE A 18 -3.57 -27.02 -16.78
N SER A 19 -3.78 -28.33 -16.70
CA SER A 19 -2.85 -29.21 -15.98
C SER A 19 -1.68 -29.56 -16.91
N CYS A 20 -0.49 -29.63 -16.29
CA CYS A 20 0.83 -29.98 -16.82
C CYS A 20 1.68 -28.81 -17.37
N VAL A 21 2.64 -28.34 -16.57
CA VAL A 21 4.08 -28.62 -16.72
C VAL A 21 4.82 -28.09 -15.46
N HIS A 22 5.78 -28.87 -14.97
CA HIS A 22 6.56 -28.69 -13.73
C HIS A 22 7.54 -27.51 -13.80
N ASP A 23 7.86 -26.88 -12.65
CA ASP A 23 9.22 -26.95 -12.09
C ASP A 23 9.36 -26.34 -10.68
N LYS A 24 10.27 -26.96 -9.90
CA LYS A 24 10.67 -26.60 -8.54
C LYS A 24 11.76 -25.53 -8.57
N GLN A 25 11.74 -24.56 -7.66
CA GLN A 25 12.98 -23.90 -7.23
C GLN A 25 12.93 -23.38 -5.78
N GLU A 26 13.96 -23.74 -5.02
CA GLU A 26 14.27 -23.35 -3.64
C GLU A 26 14.72 -21.88 -3.52
N LEU A 27 14.30 -21.22 -2.43
CA LEU A 27 14.84 -19.94 -1.97
C LEU A 27 16.03 -20.17 -1.02
N SER A 28 17.13 -19.45 -1.25
CA SER A 28 18.22 -19.25 -0.29
C SER A 28 18.39 -17.76 -0.01
N SER A 29 18.20 -17.36 1.25
CA SER A 29 18.33 -16.01 1.78
C SER A 29 19.77 -15.57 2.00
N LYS A 30 20.06 -14.27 1.76
CA LYS A 30 20.82 -13.37 2.68
C LYS A 30 20.92 -11.96 2.08
N SER A 31 20.54 -10.95 2.86
CA SER A 31 21.13 -9.62 2.72
C SER A 31 21.69 -9.19 4.08
N ASN A 32 22.88 -8.60 4.03
CA ASN A 32 23.67 -8.12 5.13
C ASN A 32 23.90 -6.64 4.83
N LEU A 33 23.50 -5.74 5.73
CA LEU A 33 23.78 -4.31 5.61
C LEU A 33 24.11 -3.77 7.00
N ASN A 34 25.41 -3.74 7.29
CA ASN A 34 25.98 -2.79 8.23
C ASN A 34 25.97 -1.40 7.58
N ASN A 35 25.60 -0.37 8.34
CA ASN A 35 26.43 0.82 8.38
C ASN A 35 26.24 1.64 9.66
N GLN A 36 27.40 2.15 10.05
CA GLN A 36 27.84 2.79 11.27
C GLN A 36 27.30 4.23 11.41
N LYS A 37 26.95 4.67 12.63
CA LYS A 37 26.72 6.10 12.94
C LYS A 37 27.54 6.49 14.16
N GLY A 38 28.51 7.38 13.96
CA GLY A 38 29.28 8.03 15.02
C GLY A 38 28.45 9.12 15.69
N TYR A 39 28.60 9.24 17.01
CA TYR A 39 28.04 10.30 17.84
C TYR A 39 29.12 11.36 18.11
N LEU A 40 28.75 12.63 18.01
CA LEU A 40 29.34 13.72 18.79
C LEU A 40 28.18 14.53 19.38
N ASP A 41 28.18 14.67 20.70
CA ASP A 41 27.38 15.62 21.50
C ASP A 41 27.87 17.06 21.21
N ASN A 42 27.23 18.20 21.50
CA ASN A 42 26.17 18.63 22.43
C ASN A 42 25.86 20.12 22.07
N GLU A 43 24.61 20.61 22.15
CA GLU A 43 24.31 22.01 22.57
C GLU A 43 22.79 22.22 22.79
N GLY A 44 22.39 22.42 24.04
CA GLY A 44 21.01 22.25 24.53
C GLY A 44 19.93 23.15 23.91
N ALA A 45 18.75 22.55 23.72
CA ALA A 45 17.47 23.12 23.31
C ALA A 45 17.33 23.57 21.84
N ASN A 46 18.14 24.53 21.35
CA ASN A 46 17.97 25.01 19.96
C ASN A 46 18.58 24.06 18.92
N SER A 47 19.69 23.36 19.24
CA SER A 47 20.24 22.34 18.34
C SER A 47 19.35 21.09 18.25
N ASN A 48 18.55 20.82 19.29
CA ASN A 48 17.68 19.64 19.35
C ASN A 48 16.50 19.79 18.38
N TYR A 49 15.90 20.98 18.28
CA TYR A 49 14.84 21.23 17.31
C TYR A 49 15.38 21.15 15.87
N GLU A 50 16.47 21.85 15.54
CA GLU A 50 17.00 21.84 14.17
C GLU A 50 17.53 20.46 13.75
N SER A 51 18.20 19.72 14.64
CA SER A 51 18.64 18.35 14.33
C SER A 51 17.46 17.39 14.11
N LYS A 52 16.41 17.48 14.93
CA LYS A 52 15.19 16.67 14.76
C LYS A 52 14.42 17.05 13.50
N LYS A 53 14.29 18.34 13.21
CA LYS A 53 13.73 18.85 11.95
C LYS A 53 14.47 18.28 10.75
N GLN A 54 15.80 18.35 10.73
CA GLN A 54 16.60 17.76 9.66
C GLN A 54 16.40 16.24 9.54
N SER A 55 16.30 15.52 10.67
CA SER A 55 15.97 14.08 10.67
C SER A 55 14.60 13.82 10.02
N ILE A 56 13.58 14.56 10.43
CA ILE A 56 12.22 14.45 9.88
C ILE A 56 12.19 14.76 8.38
N LEU A 57 12.84 15.84 7.95
CA LEU A 57 12.90 16.21 6.53
C LEU A 57 13.66 15.15 5.71
N SER A 58 14.72 14.57 6.26
CA SER A 58 15.45 13.46 5.62
C SER A 58 14.56 12.23 5.46
N GLU A 59 13.82 11.85 6.50
CA GLU A 59 12.85 10.74 6.46
C GLU A 59 11.73 11.00 5.45
N LEU A 60 11.18 12.22 5.41
CA LEU A 60 10.17 12.60 4.43
C LEU A 60 10.70 12.49 2.99
N ASN A 61 11.93 12.93 2.74
CA ASN A 61 12.57 12.76 1.43
C ASN A 61 12.79 11.29 1.07
N GLN A 62 13.14 10.44 2.04
CA GLN A 62 13.25 9.00 1.83
C GLN A 62 11.89 8.37 1.50
N LEU A 63 10.84 8.73 2.25
CA LEU A 63 9.46 8.29 2.00
C LEU A 63 8.98 8.73 0.61
N LEU A 64 9.30 9.96 0.19
CA LEU A 64 8.99 10.44 -1.15
C LEU A 64 9.66 9.60 -2.24
N LYS A 65 10.95 9.27 -2.08
CA LYS A 65 11.67 8.38 -3.00
C LYS A 65 11.03 6.99 -3.06
N GLN A 66 10.70 6.41 -1.91
CA GLN A 66 10.05 5.10 -1.83
C GLN A 66 8.69 5.10 -2.53
N THR A 67 7.84 6.08 -2.22
CA THR A 67 6.50 6.21 -2.82
C THR A 67 6.60 6.43 -4.35
N THR A 68 7.58 7.22 -4.80
CA THR A 68 7.84 7.43 -6.23
C THR A 68 8.25 6.13 -6.94
N ASN A 69 9.06 5.29 -6.29
CA ASN A 69 9.43 3.99 -6.84
C ASN A 69 8.24 3.03 -6.87
N SER A 70 7.45 2.97 -5.80
CA SER A 70 6.21 2.18 -5.77
C SER A 70 5.21 2.61 -6.85
N LEU A 71 5.14 3.90 -7.20
CA LEU A 71 4.33 4.39 -8.32
C LEU A 71 4.82 3.86 -9.67
N LYS A 72 6.13 3.82 -9.89
CA LYS A 72 6.71 3.20 -11.10
C LYS A 72 6.41 1.71 -11.15
N GLU A 73 6.53 1.01 -10.02
CA GLU A 73 6.20 -0.41 -9.90
C GLU A 73 4.71 -0.69 -10.17
N ALA A 74 3.81 0.16 -9.68
CA ALA A 74 2.37 0.05 -9.94
C ALA A 74 2.05 0.16 -11.44
N LYS A 75 2.68 1.13 -12.12
CA LYS A 75 2.53 1.31 -13.58
C LYS A 75 3.07 0.10 -14.36
N ASN A 76 4.27 -0.38 -14.01
CA ASN A 76 4.85 -1.57 -14.63
C ASN A 76 4.02 -2.84 -14.39
N THR A 77 3.46 -3.00 -13.18
CA THR A 77 2.60 -4.14 -12.84
C THR A 77 1.33 -4.14 -13.69
N THR A 78 0.77 -2.97 -13.94
CA THR A 78 -0.39 -2.76 -14.81
C THR A 78 -0.09 -3.18 -16.25
N ASP A 79 1.06 -2.76 -16.79
CA ASP A 79 1.47 -3.10 -18.15
C ASP A 79 1.74 -4.62 -18.32
N ASN A 80 2.36 -5.26 -17.32
CA ASN A 80 2.65 -6.70 -17.36
C ASN A 80 1.40 -7.59 -17.30
N LEU A 81 0.38 -7.19 -16.54
CA LEU A 81 -0.88 -7.91 -16.43
C LEU A 81 -1.69 -7.84 -17.73
N ASN A 82 -1.73 -6.67 -18.38
CA ASN A 82 -2.39 -6.51 -19.67
C ASN A 82 -1.76 -7.38 -20.78
N ALA A 83 -0.49 -7.77 -20.62
CA ALA A 83 0.23 -8.61 -21.55
C ALA A 83 0.15 -10.13 -21.24
N SER A 84 -0.34 -10.53 -20.06
CA SER A 84 -0.28 -11.91 -19.59
C SER A 84 -1.65 -12.60 -19.54
N ASN A 85 -1.76 -13.76 -20.19
CA ASN A 85 -2.96 -14.62 -20.14
C ASN A 85 -2.82 -15.78 -19.14
N GLU A 86 -1.75 -15.84 -18.35
CA GLU A 86 -1.53 -16.93 -17.40
C GLU A 86 -2.14 -16.62 -16.04
N ALA A 87 -3.00 -17.50 -15.57
CA ALA A 87 -3.81 -17.24 -14.40
C ALA A 87 -3.02 -17.26 -13.06
N ASN A 88 -1.86 -17.91 -12.98
CA ASN A 88 -0.94 -17.75 -11.83
C ASN A 88 -0.34 -16.34 -11.77
N LYS A 89 0.02 -15.76 -12.93
CA LYS A 89 0.54 -14.39 -13.01
C LYS A 89 -0.52 -13.37 -12.60
N VAL A 90 -1.81 -13.67 -12.85
CA VAL A 90 -2.92 -12.83 -12.39
C VAL A 90 -3.01 -12.78 -10.87
N VAL A 91 -2.95 -13.91 -10.17
CA VAL A 91 -3.02 -13.96 -8.70
C VAL A 91 -1.84 -13.22 -8.05
N GLU A 92 -0.62 -13.49 -8.52
CA GLU A 92 0.59 -12.80 -8.04
C GLU A 92 0.50 -11.29 -8.22
N ALA A 93 0.02 -10.86 -9.39
CA ALA A 93 -0.10 -9.44 -9.69
C ALA A 93 -1.18 -8.76 -8.85
N VAL A 94 -2.31 -9.42 -8.54
CA VAL A 94 -3.32 -8.91 -7.60
C VAL A 94 -2.71 -8.70 -6.21
N ILE A 95 -1.96 -9.68 -5.69
CA ILE A 95 -1.31 -9.57 -4.37
C ILE A 95 -0.29 -8.44 -4.35
N ASN A 96 0.55 -8.36 -5.38
CA ASN A 96 1.54 -7.30 -5.51
C ASN A 96 0.87 -5.93 -5.55
N ALA A 97 -0.25 -5.81 -6.28
CA ALA A 97 -0.99 -4.57 -6.39
C ALA A 97 -1.61 -4.13 -5.04
N VAL A 98 -2.23 -5.05 -4.29
CA VAL A 98 -2.75 -4.76 -2.94
C VAL A 98 -1.62 -4.44 -1.95
N ASN A 99 -0.46 -5.10 -2.07
CA ASN A 99 0.73 -4.79 -1.28
C ASN A 99 1.27 -3.37 -1.56
N LEU A 100 1.27 -2.94 -2.82
CA LEU A 100 1.64 -1.57 -3.21
C LEU A 100 0.72 -0.54 -2.56
N ILE A 101 -0.60 -0.79 -2.52
CA ILE A 101 -1.56 0.06 -1.82
C ILE A 101 -1.26 0.12 -0.32
N SER A 102 -1.05 -1.03 0.32
CA SER A 102 -0.72 -1.10 1.74
C SER A 102 0.57 -0.33 2.06
N SER A 103 1.58 -0.46 1.20
CA SER A 103 2.86 0.21 1.36
C SER A 103 2.71 1.73 1.19
N ALA A 104 1.97 2.17 0.19
CA ALA A 104 1.67 3.59 -0.04
C ALA A 104 0.90 4.22 1.13
N ALA A 105 -0.10 3.52 1.67
CA ALA A 105 -0.85 3.99 2.83
C ALA A 105 0.02 4.12 4.09
N ASP A 106 0.93 3.18 4.32
CA ASP A 106 1.91 3.24 5.41
C ASP A 106 2.92 4.39 5.25
N GLN A 107 3.34 4.69 4.02
CA GLN A 107 4.20 5.83 3.72
C GLN A 107 3.49 7.16 4.03
N VAL A 108 2.22 7.31 3.64
CA VAL A 108 1.41 8.50 3.95
C VAL A 108 1.16 8.63 5.46
N LYS A 109 0.86 7.54 6.15
CA LYS A 109 0.74 7.52 7.63
C LYS A 109 2.03 8.00 8.30
N SER A 110 3.17 7.50 7.86
CA SER A 110 4.47 7.88 8.43
C SER A 110 4.78 9.35 8.15
N ALA A 111 4.50 9.81 6.92
CA ALA A 111 4.74 11.19 6.51
C ALA A 111 3.87 12.19 7.28
N THR A 112 2.57 11.92 7.41
CA THR A 112 1.63 12.77 8.17
C THR A 112 1.95 12.77 9.67
N LYS A 113 2.41 11.65 10.23
CA LYS A 113 2.94 11.61 11.60
C LYS A 113 4.17 12.50 11.75
N ASN A 114 5.15 12.38 10.85
CA ASN A 114 6.37 13.19 10.91
C ASN A 114 6.06 14.70 10.83
N MET A 115 5.10 15.11 9.99
CA MET A 115 4.62 16.49 9.96
C MET A 115 3.93 16.90 11.27
N HIS A 116 3.13 16.03 11.86
CA HIS A 116 2.48 16.28 13.15
C HIS A 116 3.49 16.40 14.30
N ASP A 117 4.47 15.51 14.37
CA ASP A 117 5.53 15.53 15.37
C ASP A 117 6.37 16.82 15.24
N LEU A 118 6.68 17.26 14.00
CA LEU A 118 7.34 18.54 13.76
C LEU A 118 6.50 19.72 14.24
N ALA A 119 5.20 19.71 13.97
CA ALA A 119 4.28 20.76 14.43
C ALA A 119 4.19 20.83 15.96
N GLN A 120 4.11 19.68 16.63
CA GLN A 120 4.13 19.61 18.10
C GLN A 120 5.44 20.15 18.68
N MET A 121 6.59 19.79 18.09
CA MET A 121 7.90 20.30 18.51
C MET A 121 8.04 21.80 18.30
N ALA A 122 7.39 22.34 17.27
CA ALA A 122 7.31 23.77 17.02
C ALA A 122 6.29 24.49 17.92
N GLU A 123 5.55 23.76 18.76
CA GLU A 123 4.43 24.25 19.59
C GLU A 123 3.30 24.86 18.75
N ILE A 124 3.10 24.32 17.54
CA ILE A 124 2.06 24.73 16.61
C ILE A 124 0.94 23.70 16.68
N ASP A 125 -0.16 24.08 17.30
CA ASP A 125 -1.38 23.30 17.30
C ASP A 125 -2.24 23.70 16.09
N LEU A 126 -2.17 22.86 15.05
CA LEU A 126 -3.04 22.94 13.91
C LEU A 126 -3.88 21.66 13.88
N GLU A 127 -5.14 21.77 14.32
CA GLU A 127 -6.12 20.68 14.30
C GLU A 127 -6.18 19.96 12.94
N LYS A 128 -5.98 20.69 11.84
CA LYS A 128 -5.92 20.11 10.49
C LYS A 128 -4.74 19.15 10.29
N ILE A 129 -3.57 19.42 10.88
CA ILE A 129 -2.41 18.51 10.85
C ILE A 129 -2.77 17.20 11.55
N LYS A 130 -3.33 17.26 12.76
CA LYS A 130 -3.79 16.07 13.49
C LYS A 130 -4.86 15.29 12.72
N ASN A 131 -5.85 15.98 12.17
CA ASN A 131 -6.90 15.36 11.35
C ASN A 131 -6.34 14.65 10.11
N SER A 132 -5.30 15.19 9.47
CA SER A 132 -4.64 14.52 8.35
C SER A 132 -3.93 13.24 8.78
N SER A 133 -3.29 13.24 9.96
CA SER A 133 -2.63 12.06 10.54
C SER A 133 -3.63 10.97 10.93
N ASP A 134 -4.72 11.33 11.61
CA ASP A 134 -5.77 10.38 12.02
C ASP A 134 -6.41 9.69 10.79
N LYS A 135 -6.69 10.44 9.72
CA LYS A 135 -7.20 9.88 8.45
C LYS A 135 -6.18 8.95 7.77
N ALA A 136 -4.90 9.30 7.79
CA ALA A 136 -3.85 8.47 7.21
C ALA A 136 -3.64 7.16 7.99
N ILE A 137 -3.77 7.20 9.32
CA ILE A 137 -3.78 6.00 10.16
C ILE A 137 -4.94 5.08 9.78
N PHE A 138 -6.14 5.65 9.61
CA PHE A 138 -7.31 4.87 9.21
C PHE A 138 -7.14 4.23 7.82
N ALA A 139 -6.65 4.98 6.83
CA ALA A 139 -6.36 4.47 5.50
C ALA A 139 -5.32 3.32 5.51
N SER A 140 -4.25 3.46 6.30
CA SER A 140 -3.22 2.44 6.50
C SER A 140 -3.79 1.15 7.09
N ASN A 141 -4.67 1.25 8.09
CA ASN A 141 -5.31 0.08 8.69
C ASN A 141 -6.20 -0.67 7.70
N LEU A 142 -7.02 0.05 6.92
CA LEU A 142 -7.86 -0.55 5.88
C LEU A 142 -7.03 -1.25 4.79
N ALA A 143 -5.95 -0.61 4.34
CA ALA A 143 -5.07 -1.19 3.32
C ALA A 143 -4.36 -2.45 3.80
N LYS A 144 -3.96 -2.50 5.08
CA LYS A 144 -3.39 -3.69 5.72
C LYS A 144 -4.40 -4.82 5.81
N GLU A 145 -5.63 -4.52 6.21
CA GLU A 145 -6.72 -5.50 6.25
C GLU A 145 -6.97 -6.08 4.86
N ALA A 146 -7.06 -5.22 3.83
CA ALA A 146 -7.21 -5.65 2.44
C ALA A 146 -6.08 -6.60 2.00
N TYR A 147 -4.83 -6.27 2.34
CA TYR A 147 -3.67 -7.11 2.05
C TYR A 147 -3.74 -8.47 2.76
N SER A 148 -4.02 -8.48 4.06
CA SER A 148 -4.16 -9.72 4.84
C SER A 148 -5.26 -10.63 4.29
N LEU A 149 -6.42 -10.06 3.93
CA LEU A 149 -7.53 -10.81 3.34
C LEU A 149 -7.17 -11.37 1.96
N THR A 150 -6.48 -10.59 1.13
CA THR A 150 -6.01 -11.04 -0.19
C THR A 150 -5.03 -12.21 -0.06
N LYS A 151 -4.11 -12.14 0.90
CA LYS A 151 -3.17 -13.24 1.21
C LYS A 151 -3.89 -14.48 1.74
N ALA A 152 -4.90 -14.34 2.59
CA ALA A 152 -5.69 -15.47 3.05
C ALA A 152 -6.46 -16.13 1.90
N ALA A 153 -7.03 -15.34 0.99
CA ALA A 153 -7.69 -15.85 -0.21
C ALA A 153 -6.71 -16.63 -1.10
N GLU A 154 -5.50 -16.10 -1.35
CA GLU A 154 -4.44 -16.82 -2.07
C GLU A 154 -4.15 -18.19 -1.46
N GLN A 155 -3.95 -18.25 -0.14
CA GLN A 155 -3.65 -19.51 0.56
C GLN A 155 -4.78 -20.52 0.43
N ASN A 156 -6.04 -20.07 0.54
CA ASN A 156 -7.20 -20.95 0.37
C ASN A 156 -7.31 -21.45 -1.08
N MET A 157 -7.04 -20.60 -2.07
CA MET A 157 -6.99 -21.01 -3.48
C MET A 157 -5.87 -22.02 -3.76
N GLN A 158 -4.69 -21.85 -3.15
CA GLN A 158 -3.57 -22.81 -3.29
C GLN A 158 -3.89 -24.18 -2.67
N LYS A 159 -4.65 -24.22 -1.55
CA LYS A 159 -5.10 -25.48 -0.94
C LYS A 159 -6.05 -26.24 -1.87
N LEU A 160 -7.04 -25.54 -2.42
CA LEU A 160 -7.98 -26.08 -3.40
C LEU A 160 -7.26 -26.68 -4.62
N TYR A 161 -6.27 -25.98 -5.17
CA TYR A 161 -5.48 -26.47 -6.29
C TYR A 161 -4.79 -27.81 -5.97
N LYS A 162 -4.17 -27.91 -4.78
CA LYS A 162 -3.50 -29.15 -4.34
C LYS A 162 -4.49 -30.30 -4.13
N GLU A 163 -5.69 -30.02 -3.63
CA GLU A 163 -6.74 -31.03 -3.46
C GLU A 163 -7.26 -31.53 -4.80
N GLN A 164 -7.47 -30.64 -5.76
CA GLN A 164 -7.86 -31.00 -7.12
C GLN A 164 -6.80 -31.81 -7.85
N GLN A 165 -5.51 -31.46 -7.70
CA GLN A 165 -4.43 -32.23 -8.31
C GLN A 165 -4.42 -33.69 -7.82
N LYS A 166 -4.63 -33.91 -6.52
CA LYS A 166 -4.74 -35.26 -5.93
C LYS A 166 -5.97 -36.04 -6.40
N ILE A 167 -7.05 -35.34 -6.74
CA ILE A 167 -8.32 -35.95 -7.15
C ILE A 167 -8.38 -36.20 -8.66
N SER A 168 -7.74 -35.33 -9.45
CA SER A 168 -7.41 -35.56 -10.86
C SER A 168 -6.56 -36.82 -11.04
N GLU A 169 -5.57 -37.02 -10.15
CA GLU A 169 -4.77 -38.23 -10.09
C GLU A 169 -5.56 -39.49 -9.65
N SER A 170 -6.80 -39.35 -9.15
CA SER A 170 -7.62 -40.45 -8.64
C SER A 170 -8.86 -40.80 -9.48
N GLU A 171 -8.99 -40.25 -10.71
CA GLU A 171 -10.10 -40.49 -11.66
C GLU A 171 -11.52 -40.30 -11.08
N SER A 172 -11.70 -39.41 -10.08
CA SER A 172 -13.03 -39.13 -9.53
C SER A 172 -13.57 -37.78 -9.99
N GLU A 173 -14.71 -37.81 -10.71
CA GLU A 173 -15.47 -36.60 -11.04
C GLU A 173 -16.14 -36.05 -9.77
N SER A 174 -15.79 -34.82 -9.40
CA SER A 174 -16.50 -34.09 -8.34
C SER A 174 -16.81 -32.66 -8.79
N ASP A 175 -18.02 -32.21 -8.49
CA ASP A 175 -18.49 -30.86 -8.80
C ASP A 175 -17.96 -29.88 -7.73
N TYR A 176 -16.85 -29.22 -8.05
CA TYR A 176 -16.16 -28.32 -7.12
C TYR A 176 -16.79 -26.95 -6.98
N SER A 177 -17.73 -26.58 -7.85
CA SER A 177 -18.24 -25.20 -7.93
C SER A 177 -18.91 -24.71 -6.63
N ASP A 178 -19.27 -25.64 -5.74
CA ASP A 178 -19.99 -25.42 -4.49
C ASP A 178 -19.18 -25.69 -3.20
N SER A 179 -17.87 -25.96 -3.31
CA SER A 179 -17.00 -26.23 -2.15
C SER A 179 -16.96 -25.05 -1.16
N ALA A 180 -16.85 -25.35 0.13
CA ALA A 180 -16.82 -24.34 1.19
C ALA A 180 -15.62 -23.39 1.04
N GLU A 181 -14.49 -23.91 0.56
CA GLU A 181 -13.24 -23.20 0.32
C GLU A 181 -13.38 -22.22 -0.86
N ILE A 182 -14.10 -22.58 -1.93
CA ILE A 182 -14.38 -21.65 -3.04
C ILE A 182 -15.29 -20.51 -2.57
N LYS A 183 -16.29 -20.80 -1.74
CA LYS A 183 -17.16 -19.77 -1.14
C LYS A 183 -16.36 -18.81 -0.26
N GLN A 184 -15.51 -19.35 0.63
CA GLN A 184 -14.64 -18.55 1.49
C GLN A 184 -13.63 -17.71 0.69
N ALA A 185 -13.04 -18.26 -0.37
CA ALA A 185 -12.11 -17.51 -1.23
C ALA A 185 -12.82 -16.35 -1.96
N LYS A 186 -14.02 -16.58 -2.50
CA LYS A 186 -14.84 -15.54 -3.14
C LYS A 186 -15.21 -14.42 -2.17
N GLU A 187 -15.66 -14.78 -0.97
CA GLU A 187 -16.00 -13.82 0.09
C GLU A 187 -14.78 -13.00 0.52
N ALA A 188 -13.63 -13.65 0.76
CA ALA A 188 -12.40 -12.98 1.14
C ALA A 188 -11.92 -11.98 0.08
N VAL A 189 -11.99 -12.34 -1.20
CA VAL A 189 -11.68 -11.44 -2.33
C VAL A 189 -12.64 -10.25 -2.38
N GLU A 190 -13.94 -10.48 -2.16
CA GLU A 190 -14.92 -9.40 -2.17
C GLU A 190 -14.70 -8.40 -1.03
N ILE A 191 -14.40 -8.89 0.18
CA ILE A 191 -14.10 -8.04 1.34
C ILE A 191 -12.77 -7.28 1.10
N ALA A 192 -11.73 -7.97 0.61
CA ALA A 192 -10.45 -7.34 0.29
C ALA A 192 -10.60 -6.22 -0.75
N TRP A 193 -11.46 -6.41 -1.76
CA TRP A 193 -11.77 -5.39 -2.75
C TRP A 193 -12.50 -4.19 -2.15
N LYS A 194 -13.50 -4.41 -1.29
CA LYS A 194 -14.21 -3.32 -0.60
C LYS A 194 -13.23 -2.49 0.25
N ALA A 195 -12.39 -3.16 1.04
CA ALA A 195 -11.35 -2.51 1.85
C ALA A 195 -10.34 -1.74 0.98
N THR A 196 -9.97 -2.28 -0.19
CA THR A 196 -9.09 -1.60 -1.16
C THR A 196 -9.73 -0.32 -1.71
N VAL A 197 -11.01 -0.37 -2.11
CA VAL A 197 -11.74 0.80 -2.61
C VAL A 197 -11.91 1.84 -1.50
N GLU A 198 -12.17 1.43 -0.27
CA GLU A 198 -12.29 2.34 0.86
C GLU A 198 -10.94 2.98 1.21
N ALA A 199 -9.84 2.23 1.20
CA ALA A 199 -8.49 2.77 1.38
C ALA A 199 -8.14 3.82 0.31
N LYS A 200 -8.55 3.60 -0.95
CA LYS A 200 -8.44 4.58 -2.04
C LYS A 200 -9.16 5.88 -1.70
N ASP A 201 -10.43 5.80 -1.32
CA ASP A 201 -11.23 6.99 -0.99
C ASP A 201 -10.63 7.73 0.21
N LYS A 202 -10.12 7.01 1.23
CA LYS A 202 -9.45 7.61 2.38
C LYS A 202 -8.11 8.26 2.05
N LEU A 203 -7.33 7.71 1.12
CA LEU A 203 -6.09 8.35 0.68
C LEU A 203 -6.36 9.64 -0.10
N ILE A 204 -7.45 9.70 -0.87
CA ILE A 204 -7.92 10.94 -1.51
C ILE A 204 -8.31 11.98 -0.43
N ASP A 205 -9.03 11.56 0.61
CA ASP A 205 -9.37 12.45 1.74
C ASP A 205 -8.12 12.98 2.45
N VAL A 206 -7.07 12.16 2.60
CA VAL A 206 -5.79 12.58 3.19
C VAL A 206 -5.10 13.62 2.30
N GLU A 207 -4.99 13.39 0.98
CA GLU A 207 -4.43 14.37 0.04
C GLU A 207 -5.13 15.73 0.18
N ASN A 208 -6.47 15.74 0.17
CA ASN A 208 -7.26 16.96 0.30
C ASN A 208 -7.02 17.65 1.65
N THR A 209 -6.98 16.88 2.75
CA THR A 209 -6.76 17.43 4.10
C THR A 209 -5.35 18.01 4.24
N VAL A 210 -4.32 17.36 3.69
CA VAL A 210 -2.94 17.87 3.67
C VAL A 210 -2.85 19.14 2.82
N LYS A 211 -3.53 19.18 1.67
CA LYS A 211 -3.60 20.38 0.82
C LYS A 211 -4.21 21.57 1.55
N GLU A 212 -5.37 21.38 2.19
CA GLU A 212 -6.00 22.43 3.00
C GLU A 212 -5.12 22.88 4.17
N THR A 213 -4.37 21.95 4.77
CA THR A 213 -3.43 22.23 5.84
C THR A 213 -2.29 23.11 5.34
N LEU A 214 -1.71 22.77 4.19
CA LEU A 214 -0.67 23.57 3.55
C LEU A 214 -1.17 24.97 3.18
N ASP A 215 -2.39 25.11 2.69
CA ASP A 215 -2.98 26.41 2.37
C ASP A 215 -3.18 27.27 3.63
N LYS A 216 -3.62 26.66 4.74
CA LYS A 216 -3.72 27.33 6.05
C LYS A 216 -2.34 27.76 6.56
N ILE A 217 -1.34 26.86 6.52
CA ILE A 217 0.04 27.17 6.90
C ILE A 217 0.54 28.36 6.07
N LYS A 218 0.39 28.34 4.74
CA LYS A 218 0.83 29.44 3.85
C LYS A 218 0.20 30.77 4.20
N THR A 219 -1.07 30.78 4.58
CA THR A 219 -1.80 31.99 5.00
C THR A 219 -1.26 32.54 6.33
N GLU A 220 -0.90 31.66 7.26
CA GLU A 220 -0.42 32.04 8.60
C GLU A 220 1.11 32.27 8.67
N THR A 221 1.88 31.74 7.70
CA THR A 221 3.36 31.80 7.67
C THR A 221 3.89 33.23 7.62
N THR A 222 3.11 34.19 7.11
CA THR A 222 3.48 35.61 7.07
C THR A 222 3.80 36.18 8.47
N ASN A 223 3.32 35.53 9.54
CA ASN A 223 3.42 36.04 10.93
C ASN A 223 4.18 35.10 11.89
N ASN A 224 4.69 33.94 11.45
CA ASN A 224 5.38 32.98 12.32
C ASN A 224 6.46 32.19 11.57
N THR A 225 7.72 32.38 11.95
CA THR A 225 8.88 31.72 11.30
C THR A 225 8.89 30.20 11.50
N LYS A 226 8.33 29.67 12.60
CA LYS A 226 8.22 28.22 12.84
C LYS A 226 7.23 27.55 11.86
N LEU A 227 6.30 28.28 11.26
CA LEU A 227 5.41 27.75 10.21
C LEU A 227 6.14 27.49 8.89
N ALA A 228 7.30 28.13 8.64
CA ALA A 228 8.09 27.89 7.44
C ALA A 228 8.65 26.45 7.42
N ASP A 229 9.07 25.93 8.57
CA ASP A 229 9.58 24.56 8.70
C ASP A 229 8.47 23.53 8.47
N ILE A 230 7.28 23.78 9.03
CA ILE A 230 6.12 22.91 8.84
C ILE A 230 5.63 22.98 7.39
N LYS A 231 5.74 24.15 6.73
CA LYS A 231 5.39 24.30 5.32
C LYS A 231 6.22 23.37 4.44
N GLU A 232 7.54 23.31 4.65
CA GLU A 232 8.41 22.40 3.89
C GLU A 232 7.99 20.93 4.10
N ALA A 233 7.75 20.52 5.35
CA ALA A 233 7.25 19.18 5.65
C ALA A 233 5.90 18.91 4.98
N ALA A 234 4.95 19.84 5.05
CA ALA A 234 3.63 19.72 4.44
C ALA A 234 3.68 19.62 2.90
N GLU A 235 4.62 20.31 2.26
CA GLU A 235 4.87 20.19 0.81
C GLU A 235 5.38 18.80 0.42
N LEU A 236 6.26 18.20 1.24
CA LEU A 236 6.73 16.82 1.05
C LEU A 236 5.61 15.82 1.29
N VAL A 237 4.84 15.95 2.38
CA VAL A 237 3.69 15.09 2.69
C VAL A 237 2.64 15.15 1.57
N LEU A 238 2.38 16.33 1.00
CA LEU A 238 1.44 16.48 -0.11
C LEU A 238 1.91 15.70 -1.35
N GLN A 239 3.21 15.74 -1.67
CA GLN A 239 3.76 14.96 -2.79
C GLN A 239 3.66 13.45 -2.53
N ILE A 240 3.95 13.00 -1.31
CA ILE A 240 3.80 11.60 -0.90
C ILE A 240 2.33 11.16 -1.04
N ALA A 241 1.38 11.97 -0.55
CA ALA A 241 -0.06 11.68 -0.64
C ALA A 241 -0.54 11.62 -2.10
N LYS A 242 -0.05 12.51 -2.97
CA LYS A 242 -0.34 12.47 -4.42
C LYS A 242 0.16 11.18 -5.07
N ASN A 243 1.41 10.82 -4.82
CA ASN A 243 1.98 9.58 -5.37
C ASN A 243 1.22 8.35 -4.86
N ALA A 244 0.85 8.32 -3.57
CA ALA A 244 0.06 7.24 -3.00
C ALA A 244 -1.32 7.13 -3.64
N LYS A 245 -2.03 8.24 -3.84
CA LYS A 245 -3.29 8.25 -4.57
C LYS A 245 -3.13 7.72 -5.99
N GLU A 246 -2.10 8.15 -6.72
CA GLU A 246 -1.85 7.65 -8.09
C GLU A 246 -1.61 6.13 -8.07
N ILE A 247 -0.80 5.61 -7.14
CA ILE A 247 -0.61 4.15 -6.97
C ILE A 247 -1.95 3.45 -6.84
N VAL A 248 -2.82 3.93 -5.94
CA VAL A 248 -4.10 3.27 -5.69
C VAL A 248 -5.04 3.40 -6.88
N GLN A 249 -5.03 4.52 -7.60
CA GLN A 249 -5.83 4.69 -8.81
C GLN A 249 -5.40 3.73 -9.93
N GLU A 250 -4.09 3.60 -10.18
CA GLU A 250 -3.54 2.66 -11.16
C GLU A 250 -3.90 1.22 -10.80
N VAL A 251 -3.68 0.82 -9.54
CA VAL A 251 -4.01 -0.54 -9.08
C VAL A 251 -5.51 -0.83 -9.13
N VAL A 252 -6.36 0.10 -8.71
CA VAL A 252 -7.81 -0.09 -8.77
C VAL A 252 -8.30 -0.15 -10.23
N ALA A 253 -7.69 0.60 -11.14
CA ALA A 253 -7.99 0.53 -12.56
C ALA A 253 -7.63 -0.86 -13.12
N LEU A 254 -6.40 -1.31 -12.85
CA LEU A 254 -5.88 -2.64 -13.21
C LEU A 254 -6.79 -3.78 -12.75
N LEU A 255 -7.25 -3.73 -11.50
CA LEU A 255 -8.12 -4.76 -10.97
C LEU A 255 -9.51 -4.71 -11.63
N ASN A 256 -9.99 -3.55 -12.10
CA ASN A 256 -11.31 -3.44 -12.74
C ASN A 256 -11.36 -3.84 -14.23
N THR A 257 -10.22 -3.85 -14.92
CA THR A 257 -10.07 -4.33 -16.31
C THR A 257 -10.39 -5.80 -16.43
#